data_AF-A0A939XUR8-F1
#
_entry.id   AF-A0A939XUR8-F1
#
_cell.length_a   1.000
_cell.length_b   1.000
_cell.length_c   1.000
_cell.angle_alpha   90.00
_cell.angle_beta   90.00
_cell.angle_gamma   90.00
#
_symmetry.space_group_name_H-M   'P 1'
#
loop_
_entity.id
_entity.type
_entity.pdbx_description
1 polymer ?
#
loop_
_entity_poly.entity_id
_entity_poly.type
_entity_poly.pdbx_seq_one_letter_code
_entity_poly.pdbx_strand_id
1 'polypeptide(L)'
;MTTEKKMLDKPCVGCNMVREGANARFYCGGEFEEDDTTDLGKIVKRKQTYYRVIPSAEIPICDHCVKKYQLIRLIPCAFISLLCLLAFCKTALIFWHNFGAEGNLVYLPVMAFFLYGCIRMLMKVCELRDTEELRDKMAIAAHRPALSAYRFFTQREYQKFRVKEK
;
A
#
# COMPACT_ATOMS: atom_id res chain seq x y z
N MET A 1 -30.33 16.85 -25.02
CA MET A 1 -28.95 16.59 -24.54
C MET A 1 -29.04 15.57 -23.41
N THR A 2 -28.79 14.31 -23.72
CA THR A 2 -28.81 13.18 -22.78
C THR A 2 -27.43 12.55 -22.81
N THR A 3 -26.54 13.07 -21.97
CA THR A 3 -25.20 12.52 -21.77
C THR A 3 -25.32 11.15 -21.10
N GLU A 4 -25.20 10.11 -21.91
CA GLU A 4 -24.49 8.86 -21.59
C GLU A 4 -24.75 8.22 -20.20
N LYS A 5 -25.98 7.77 -19.94
CA LYS A 5 -26.22 6.61 -19.06
C LYS A 5 -25.88 5.29 -19.79
N LYS A 6 -24.66 5.16 -20.33
CA LYS A 6 -24.23 3.96 -21.09
C LYS A 6 -22.97 3.27 -20.57
N MET A 7 -22.47 3.66 -19.40
CA MET A 7 -21.41 2.92 -18.73
C MET A 7 -21.84 2.61 -17.30
N LEU A 8 -22.07 1.32 -17.00
CA LEU A 8 -21.85 0.64 -15.69
C LEU A 8 -22.77 -0.59 -15.45
N ASP A 9 -23.13 -1.39 -16.48
CA ASP A 9 -23.86 -2.66 -16.28
C ASP A 9 -22.93 -3.87 -16.02
N LYS A 10 -21.70 -3.66 -15.54
CA LYS A 10 -20.82 -4.78 -15.17
C LYS A 10 -20.95 -5.07 -13.67
N PRO A 11 -21.33 -6.29 -13.27
CA PRO A 11 -21.43 -6.65 -11.86
C PRO A 11 -20.07 -6.56 -11.18
N CYS A 12 -20.06 -6.17 -9.91
CA CYS A 12 -18.84 -6.14 -9.11
C CYS A 12 -18.20 -7.54 -9.02
N VAL A 13 -16.89 -7.64 -9.29
CA VAL A 13 -16.16 -8.93 -9.23
C VAL A 13 -16.24 -9.57 -7.83
N GLY A 14 -16.34 -8.76 -6.77
CA GLY A 14 -16.35 -9.26 -5.39
C GLY A 14 -17.72 -9.71 -4.87
N CYS A 15 -18.82 -9.07 -5.30
CA CYS A 15 -20.15 -9.31 -4.73
C CYS A 15 -21.27 -9.47 -5.75
N ASN A 16 -20.95 -9.45 -7.05
CA ASN A 16 -21.88 -9.59 -8.17
C ASN A 16 -23.06 -8.60 -8.21
N MET A 17 -23.03 -7.54 -7.39
CA MET A 17 -24.05 -6.49 -7.40
C MET A 17 -23.79 -5.49 -8.52
N VAL A 18 -24.88 -4.95 -9.11
CA VAL A 18 -24.85 -3.85 -10.09
C VAL A 18 -24.27 -2.60 -9.45
N ARG A 19 -23.47 -1.86 -10.21
CA ARG A 19 -22.45 -0.99 -9.63
C ARG A 19 -22.82 0.50 -9.65
N GLU A 20 -22.51 1.17 -8.55
CA GLU A 20 -22.23 2.62 -8.50
C GLU A 20 -20.72 2.80 -8.21
N GLY A 21 -20.02 3.66 -8.96
CA GLY A 21 -18.61 4.03 -8.71
C GLY A 21 -17.61 3.76 -9.86
N ALA A 22 -16.36 4.24 -9.70
CA ALA A 22 -15.31 4.28 -10.75
C ALA A 22 -14.48 2.99 -10.85
N ASN A 23 -14.18 2.51 -12.07
CA ASN A 23 -13.41 1.28 -12.33
C ASN A 23 -12.04 1.29 -11.65
N ALA A 24 -11.62 0.14 -11.11
CA ALA A 24 -10.23 -0.03 -10.70
C ALA A 24 -9.38 -0.40 -11.90
N ARG A 25 -8.12 0.02 -11.85
CA ARG A 25 -7.12 -0.32 -12.86
C ARG A 25 -5.78 -0.39 -12.15
N PHE A 26 -5.01 -1.43 -12.43
CA PHE A 26 -3.66 -1.54 -11.91
C PHE A 26 -2.68 -1.66 -13.06
N TYR A 27 -1.40 -1.64 -12.73
CA TYR A 27 -0.32 -1.73 -13.67
C TYR A 27 0.52 -2.97 -13.34
N CYS A 28 0.87 -3.77 -14.33
CA CYS A 28 1.78 -4.91 -14.17
C CYS A 28 3.05 -4.68 -15.00
N GLY A 29 4.21 -4.94 -14.42
CA GLY A 29 5.48 -4.70 -15.11
C GLY A 29 6.59 -5.65 -14.72
N GLY A 30 7.49 -5.89 -15.67
CA GLY A 30 8.73 -6.64 -15.46
C GLY A 30 9.90 -5.69 -15.20
N GLU A 31 10.89 -6.17 -14.45
CA GLU A 31 12.17 -5.48 -14.24
C GLU A 31 13.07 -5.67 -15.46
N PHE A 32 13.64 -4.58 -15.95
CA PHE A 32 14.62 -4.58 -17.03
C PHE A 32 15.82 -3.76 -16.60
N GLU A 33 17.01 -4.25 -16.87
CA GLU A 33 18.24 -3.49 -16.69
C GLU A 33 18.65 -2.91 -18.04
N GLU A 34 18.87 -1.59 -18.09
CA GLU A 34 19.53 -0.92 -19.21
C GLU A 34 20.85 -0.32 -18.72
N ASP A 35 21.85 -0.28 -19.60
CA ASP A 35 23.11 0.37 -19.30
C ASP A 35 22.89 1.87 -19.09
N ASP A 36 23.48 2.41 -18.01
CA ASP A 36 23.42 3.84 -17.72
C ASP A 36 24.24 4.61 -18.76
N THR A 37 23.56 5.35 -19.63
CA THR A 37 24.17 6.07 -20.75
C THR A 37 24.84 7.38 -20.35
N THR A 38 24.75 7.80 -19.08
CA THR A 38 25.48 8.95 -18.57
C THR A 38 27.00 8.69 -18.60
N ASP A 39 27.80 9.75 -18.69
CA ASP A 39 29.25 9.61 -18.76
C ASP A 39 29.82 8.90 -17.53
N LEU A 40 29.26 9.20 -16.35
CA LEU A 40 29.57 8.49 -15.13
C LEU A 40 29.14 7.02 -15.22
N GLY A 41 27.91 6.75 -15.67
CA GLY A 41 27.36 5.41 -15.84
C GLY A 41 28.21 4.49 -16.73
N LYS A 42 28.72 5.02 -17.85
CA LYS A 42 29.64 4.32 -18.76
C LYS A 42 30.98 4.00 -18.10
N ILE A 43 31.51 4.90 -17.26
CA ILE A 43 32.78 4.71 -16.55
C ILE A 43 32.63 3.62 -15.47
N VAL A 44 31.56 3.65 -14.68
CA VAL A 44 31.34 2.66 -13.60
C VAL A 44 30.61 1.39 -14.04
N LYS A 45 30.27 1.27 -15.33
CA LYS A 45 29.40 0.19 -15.87
C LYS A 45 28.12 0.02 -15.03
N ARG A 46 27.54 1.14 -14.61
CA ARG A 46 26.34 1.14 -13.78
C ARG A 46 25.15 0.74 -14.64
N LYS A 47 24.32 -0.16 -14.15
CA LYS A 47 23.03 -0.48 -14.77
C LYS A 47 21.92 0.26 -14.07
N GLN A 48 20.97 0.78 -14.83
CA GLN A 48 19.74 1.36 -14.32
C GLN A 48 18.61 0.36 -14.47
N THR A 49 17.89 0.10 -13.37
CA THR A 49 16.70 -0.75 -13.38
C THR A 49 15.49 0.09 -13.78
N TYR A 50 14.83 -0.31 -14.85
CA TYR A 50 13.58 0.24 -15.33
C TYR A 50 12.46 -0.78 -15.18
N TYR A 51 11.24 -0.30 -15.01
CA TYR A 51 10.05 -1.13 -15.09
C TYR A 51 9.36 -0.85 -16.42
N ARG A 52 9.18 -1.88 -17.25
CA ARG A 52 8.26 -1.78 -18.39
C ARG A 52 6.89 -2.21 -17.89
N VAL A 53 5.95 -1.28 -17.93
CA VAL A 53 4.67 -1.42 -17.26
C VAL A 53 3.54 -1.43 -18.29
N ILE A 54 2.58 -2.33 -18.11
CA ILE A 54 1.40 -2.50 -18.94
C ILE A 54 0.17 -2.29 -18.04
N PRO A 55 -0.81 -1.47 -18.46
CA PRO A 55 -2.03 -1.31 -17.69
C PRO A 55 -2.91 -2.57 -17.79
N SER A 56 -3.56 -2.93 -16.69
CA SER A 56 -4.62 -3.94 -16.66
C SER A 56 -5.86 -3.46 -17.41
N ALA A 57 -6.73 -4.41 -17.76
CA ALA A 57 -8.11 -4.10 -18.09
C ALA A 57 -8.82 -3.43 -16.89
N GLU A 58 -9.87 -2.67 -17.16
CA GLU A 58 -10.70 -2.07 -16.13
C GLU A 58 -11.50 -3.13 -15.38
N ILE A 59 -11.39 -3.13 -14.05
CA ILE A 59 -12.00 -4.12 -13.16
C ILE A 59 -13.12 -3.45 -12.34
N PRO A 60 -14.36 -3.96 -12.43
CA PRO A 60 -15.48 -3.40 -11.69
C PRO A 60 -15.44 -3.85 -10.22
N ILE A 61 -15.17 -2.90 -9.30
CA ILE A 61 -15.20 -3.11 -7.84
C ILE A 61 -16.11 -2.07 -7.21
N CYS A 62 -17.20 -2.48 -6.55
CA CYS A 62 -18.15 -1.55 -5.93
C CYS A 62 -17.65 -0.97 -4.60
N ASP A 63 -18.20 0.18 -4.20
CA ASP A 63 -17.85 0.87 -2.96
C ASP A 63 -18.18 0.07 -1.71
N HIS A 64 -19.22 -0.77 -1.75
CA HIS A 64 -19.54 -1.68 -0.65
C HIS A 64 -18.40 -2.65 -0.37
N CYS A 65 -17.82 -3.26 -1.41
CA CYS A 65 -16.67 -4.16 -1.27
C CYS A 65 -15.43 -3.41 -0.76
N VAL A 66 -15.18 -2.19 -1.24
CA VAL A 66 -14.06 -1.35 -0.77
C VAL A 66 -14.23 -1.03 0.72
N LYS A 67 -15.42 -0.56 1.14
CA LYS A 67 -15.72 -0.25 2.55
C LYS A 67 -15.60 -1.48 3.45
N LYS A 68 -16.11 -2.64 3.00
CA LYS A 68 -15.99 -3.90 3.74
C LYS A 68 -14.52 -4.30 3.92
N TYR A 69 -13.74 -4.25 2.83
CA TYR A 69 -12.31 -4.55 2.86
C TYR A 69 -11.52 -3.57 3.74
N GLN A 70 -11.86 -2.29 3.66
CA GLN A 70 -11.31 -1.23 4.51
C GLN A 70 -11.59 -1.52 5.98
N LEU A 71 -12.83 -1.76 6.37
CA LEU A 71 -13.20 -2.02 7.77
C LEU A 71 -12.50 -3.25 8.35
N ILE A 72 -12.49 -4.37 7.61
CA ILE A 72 -11.86 -5.63 8.03
C ILE A 72 -10.37 -5.43 8.36
N ARG A 73 -9.69 -4.51 7.67
CA ARG A 73 -8.26 -4.24 7.88
C ARG A 73 -7.98 -3.08 8.82
N LEU A 74 -8.84 -2.07 8.82
CA LEU A 74 -8.68 -0.84 9.59
C LEU A 74 -8.89 -1.11 11.08
N ILE A 75 -9.90 -1.91 11.44
CA ILE A 75 -10.21 -2.21 12.84
C ILE A 75 -9.03 -2.91 13.54
N PRO A 76 -8.45 -4.02 13.01
CA PRO A 76 -7.28 -4.64 13.62
C PRO A 76 -6.07 -3.70 13.68
N CYS A 77 -5.79 -2.92 12.62
CA CYS A 77 -4.65 -2.01 12.62
C CYS A 77 -4.81 -0.91 13.68
N ALA A 78 -6.00 -0.33 13.81
CA ALA A 78 -6.28 0.68 14.82
C ALA A 78 -6.18 0.11 16.25
N PHE A 79 -6.68 -1.11 16.46
CA PHE A 79 -6.60 -1.79 17.75
C PHE A 79 -5.15 -2.11 18.14
N ILE A 80 -4.35 -2.64 17.20
CA ILE A 80 -2.92 -2.91 17.44
C ILE A 80 -2.16 -1.62 17.71
N SER A 81 -2.42 -0.53 16.96
CA SER A 81 -1.83 0.79 17.23
C SER A 81 -2.09 1.24 18.68
N LEU A 82 -3.34 1.07 19.15
CA LEU A 82 -3.73 1.46 20.50
C LEU A 82 -2.99 0.62 21.55
N LEU A 83 -2.89 -0.70 21.35
CA LEU A 83 -2.15 -1.58 22.24
C LEU A 83 -0.66 -1.25 22.28
N CYS A 84 -0.03 -1.01 21.13
CA CYS A 84 1.37 -0.59 21.07
C CYS A 84 1.57 0.76 21.79
N LEU A 85 0.62 1.69 21.66
CA LEU A 85 0.71 3.00 22.31
C LEU A 85 0.59 2.86 23.84
N LEU A 86 -0.35 2.04 24.32
CA LEU A 86 -0.48 1.75 25.75
C LEU A 86 0.77 1.07 26.32
N ALA A 87 1.35 0.12 25.58
CA ALA A 87 2.59 -0.55 25.99
C ALA A 87 3.79 0.42 26.00
N PHE A 88 3.87 1.32 25.01
CA PHE A 88 4.85 2.41 25.00
C PHE A 88 4.69 3.32 26.22
N CYS A 89 3.48 3.81 26.49
CA CYS A 89 3.22 4.68 27.64
C CYS A 89 3.58 3.99 28.97
N LYS A 90 3.22 2.71 29.13
CA LYS A 90 3.56 1.94 30.34
C LYS A 90 5.07 1.79 30.51
N THR A 91 5.79 1.45 29.44
CA THR A 91 7.25 1.28 29.49
C THR A 91 7.98 2.61 29.69
N ALA A 92 7.48 3.70 29.12
CA ALA A 92 7.98 5.06 29.35
C ALA A 92 7.80 5.51 30.80
N LEU A 93 6.65 5.23 31.42
CA LEU A 93 6.41 5.52 32.84
C LEU A 93 7.37 4.74 33.74
N ILE A 94 7.56 3.44 33.48
CA ILE A 94 8.51 2.60 34.21
C ILE A 94 9.94 3.14 34.06
N PHE A 95 10.34 3.51 32.85
CA PHE A 95 11.65 4.11 32.60
C PHE A 95 11.82 5.41 33.38
N TRP A 96 10.85 6.33 33.30
CA TRP A 96 10.90 7.63 33.99
C TRP A 96 11.05 7.48 35.51
N HIS A 97 10.30 6.56 36.12
CA HIS A 97 10.37 6.32 37.56
C HIS A 97 11.66 5.63 38.02
N ASN A 98 12.27 4.78 37.18
CA ASN A 98 13.48 4.03 37.54
C ASN A 98 14.79 4.70 37.07
N PHE A 99 14.70 5.74 36.22
CA PHE A 99 15.88 6.41 35.66
C PHE A 99 16.78 7.02 36.74
N GLY A 100 16.20 7.55 37.82
CA GLY A 100 16.94 8.15 38.93
C GLY A 100 17.55 7.16 39.93
N ALA A 101 17.16 5.88 39.91
CA ALA A 101 17.60 4.88 40.88
C ALA A 101 18.71 3.95 40.35
N GLU A 102 18.62 3.51 39.08
CA GLU A 102 19.53 2.49 38.53
C GLU A 102 19.96 2.73 37.08
N GLY A 103 19.44 3.77 36.40
CA GLY A 103 19.80 4.06 35.01
C GLY A 103 19.56 2.88 34.05
N ASN A 104 18.52 2.08 34.29
CA ASN A 104 18.31 0.81 33.62
C ASN A 104 17.90 1.01 32.13
N LEU A 105 18.89 1.01 31.23
CA LEU A 105 18.75 1.30 29.79
C LEU A 105 17.96 0.23 29.02
N VAL A 106 17.64 -0.91 29.64
CA VAL A 106 16.90 -2.03 29.02
C VAL A 106 15.51 -1.61 28.52
N TYR A 107 14.90 -0.58 29.12
CA TYR A 107 13.58 -0.10 28.70
C TYR A 107 13.62 0.72 27.39
N LEU A 108 14.76 1.28 27.00
CA LEU A 108 14.88 2.09 25.76
C LEU A 108 14.62 1.26 24.49
N PRO A 109 15.24 0.06 24.29
CA PRO A 109 14.90 -0.82 23.18
C PRO A 109 13.42 -1.24 23.16
N VAL A 110 12.83 -1.48 24.34
CA VAL A 110 11.43 -1.89 24.47
C VAL A 110 10.49 -0.75 24.07
N MET A 111 10.77 0.48 24.52
CA MET A 111 10.04 1.67 24.10
C MET A 111 10.16 1.90 22.59
N ALA A 112 11.37 1.78 22.03
CA ALA A 112 11.60 1.93 20.59
C ALA A 112 10.83 0.89 19.77
N PHE A 113 10.77 -0.35 20.23
CA PHE A 113 9.98 -1.41 19.59
C PHE A 113 8.49 -1.07 19.53
N PHE A 114 7.89 -0.63 20.64
CA PHE A 114 6.48 -0.26 20.66
C PHE A 114 6.18 0.99 19.84
N LEU A 115 7.06 2.00 19.88
CA LEU A 115 6.94 3.20 19.06
C LEU A 115 7.00 2.87 17.57
N TYR A 116 7.94 2.01 17.16
CA TYR A 116 8.02 1.52 15.78
C TYR A 116 6.73 0.79 15.37
N GLY A 117 6.19 -0.07 16.24
CA GLY A 117 4.90 -0.73 16.05
C GLY A 117 3.76 0.25 15.79
N CYS A 118 3.64 1.30 16.63
CA CYS A 118 2.66 2.37 16.46
C CYS A 118 2.80 3.07 15.10
N ILE A 119 4.01 3.52 14.75
CA ILE A 119 4.26 4.24 13.49
C ILE A 119 3.89 3.36 12.30
N ARG A 120 4.29 2.08 12.31
CA ARG A 120 3.99 1.13 11.24
C ARG A 120 2.49 0.91 11.07
N MET A 121 1.74 0.77 12.17
CA MET A 121 0.29 0.61 12.09
C MET A 121 -0.42 1.91 11.69
N LEU A 122 0.07 3.08 12.13
CA LEU A 122 -0.47 4.38 11.71
C LEU A 122 -0.33 4.56 10.19
N MET A 123 0.85 4.25 9.63
CA MET A 123 1.08 4.28 8.18
C MET A 123 0.10 3.35 7.44
N LYS A 124 -0.14 2.14 7.95
CA LYS A 124 -1.16 1.23 7.38
C LYS A 124 -2.57 1.82 7.46
N VAL A 125 -2.94 2.48 8.55
CA VAL A 125 -4.24 3.14 8.68
C VAL A 125 -4.39 4.27 7.65
N CYS A 126 -3.33 5.05 7.41
CA CYS A 126 -3.32 6.07 6.36
C CYS A 126 -3.53 5.45 4.97
N GLU A 127 -2.82 4.37 4.64
CA GLU A 127 -3.03 3.63 3.38
C GLU A 127 -4.46 3.08 3.25
N LEU A 128 -5.04 2.60 4.35
CA LEU A 128 -6.42 2.08 4.38
C LEU A 128 -7.48 3.18 4.31
N ARG A 129 -7.12 4.47 4.38
CA ARG A 129 -8.08 5.56 4.17
C ARG A 129 -8.20 5.97 2.71
N ASP A 130 -7.21 5.65 1.89
CA ASP A 130 -7.22 5.96 0.46
C ASP A 130 -8.07 4.93 -0.30
N THR A 131 -9.32 5.29 -0.57
CA THR A 131 -10.30 4.40 -1.20
C THR A 131 -9.95 4.04 -2.64
N GLU A 132 -9.25 4.93 -3.37
CA GLU A 132 -8.83 4.68 -4.76
C GLU A 132 -7.68 3.67 -4.78
N GLU A 133 -6.65 3.90 -3.96
CA GLU A 133 -5.51 2.98 -3.81
C GLU A 133 -5.96 1.60 -3.28
N LEU A 134 -6.93 1.58 -2.37
CA LEU A 134 -7.56 0.34 -1.90
C LEU A 134 -8.26 -0.44 -3.01
N ARG A 135 -8.98 0.26 -3.88
CA ARG A 135 -9.68 -0.35 -5.01
C ARG A 135 -8.69 -0.99 -5.97
N ASP A 136 -7.58 -0.33 -6.27
CA ASP A 136 -6.49 -0.88 -7.07
C ASP A 136 -5.84 -2.09 -6.39
N LYS A 137 -5.54 -2.02 -5.08
CA LYS A 137 -4.99 -3.16 -4.31
C LYS A 137 -5.92 -4.37 -4.32
N MET A 138 -7.23 -4.16 -4.28
CA MET A 138 -8.23 -5.24 -4.41
C MET A 138 -8.24 -5.83 -5.82
N ALA A 139 -8.13 -5.00 -6.86
CA ALA A 139 -8.04 -5.46 -8.24
C ALA A 139 -6.77 -6.31 -8.48
N ILE A 140 -5.63 -5.86 -7.94
CA ILE A 140 -4.38 -6.62 -7.95
C ILE A 140 -4.57 -7.98 -7.27
N ALA A 141 -5.18 -8.01 -6.08
CA ALA A 141 -5.41 -9.27 -5.35
C ALA A 141 -6.26 -10.26 -6.15
N ALA A 142 -7.27 -9.78 -6.89
CA ALA A 142 -8.11 -10.62 -7.74
C ALA A 142 -7.37 -11.20 -8.96
N HIS A 143 -6.33 -10.53 -9.47
CA HIS A 143 -5.59 -10.94 -10.67
C HIS A 143 -4.21 -11.56 -10.39
N ARG A 144 -3.69 -11.42 -9.16
CA ARG A 144 -2.39 -11.96 -8.75
C ARG A 144 -2.19 -13.47 -9.00
N PRO A 145 -3.21 -14.34 -8.88
CA PRO A 145 -3.04 -15.77 -9.14
C PRO A 145 -2.58 -16.09 -10.58
N ALA A 146 -2.84 -15.21 -11.55
CA ALA A 146 -2.57 -15.47 -12.95
C ALA A 146 -1.16 -15.03 -13.42
N LEU A 147 -0.41 -14.25 -12.63
CA LEU A 147 0.76 -13.50 -13.10
C LEU A 147 1.89 -13.44 -12.04
N SER A 148 2.46 -14.59 -11.69
CA SER A 148 3.49 -14.71 -10.64
C SER A 148 4.83 -14.04 -10.94
N ALA A 149 5.14 -13.77 -12.22
CA ALA A 149 6.42 -13.18 -12.66
C ALA A 149 6.44 -11.65 -12.75
N TYR A 150 5.30 -10.98 -12.48
CA TYR A 150 5.17 -9.53 -12.65
C TYR A 150 5.08 -8.81 -11.30
N ARG A 151 5.68 -7.61 -11.23
CA ARG A 151 5.41 -6.67 -10.15
C ARG A 151 4.13 -5.90 -10.46
N PHE A 152 3.28 -5.74 -9.45
CA PHE A 152 2.02 -5.00 -9.56
C PHE A 152 2.16 -3.64 -8.89
N PHE A 153 1.55 -2.63 -9.51
CA PHE A 153 1.54 -1.26 -9.04
C PHE A 153 0.10 -0.73 -9.07
N THR A 154 -0.28 -0.02 -8.02
CA THR A 154 -1.47 0.84 -8.04
C THR A 154 -1.24 2.04 -8.97
N GLN A 155 -2.29 2.76 -9.35
CA GLN A 155 -2.15 3.96 -10.20
C GLN A 155 -1.28 5.04 -9.55
N ARG A 156 -1.42 5.20 -8.24
CA ARG A 156 -0.65 6.18 -7.47
C ARG A 156 0.81 5.79 -7.32
N GLU A 157 1.10 4.49 -7.22
CA GLU A 157 2.47 3.99 -7.25
C GLU A 157 3.09 4.20 -8.64
N TYR A 158 2.36 3.88 -9.70
CA TYR A 158 2.78 4.11 -11.10
C TYR A 158 3.22 5.57 -11.32
N GLN A 159 2.44 6.55 -10.85
CA GLN A 159 2.77 7.98 -10.95
C GLN A 159 4.09 8.37 -10.26
N LYS A 160 4.55 7.60 -9.26
CA LYS A 160 5.79 7.87 -8.53
C LYS A 160 7.01 7.20 -9.17
N PHE A 161 6.82 6.13 -9.95
CA PHE A 161 7.92 5.45 -10.63
C PHE A 161 8.33 6.19 -11.90
N ARG A 162 9.64 6.29 -12.15
CA ARG A 162 10.17 6.70 -13.45
C ARG A 162 9.93 5.56 -14.45
N VAL A 163 8.71 5.49 -14.97
CA VAL A 163 8.35 4.52 -16.00
C VAL A 163 8.77 5.08 -17.36
N LYS A 164 9.55 4.31 -18.12
CA LYS A 164 9.69 4.54 -19.55
C LYS A 164 8.44 3.96 -20.22
N GLU A 165 7.52 4.82 -20.62
CA GLU A 165 6.48 4.44 -21.57
C GLU A 165 7.18 4.08 -22.89
N LYS A 166 6.96 2.86 -23.38
CA LYS A 166 7.45 2.45 -24.69
C LYS A 166 6.47 2.90 -25.77
#